data_AF-A0A535XID0-F1
#
_entry.id   AF-A0A535XID0-F1
#
_cell.length_a   1.000
_cell.length_b   1.000
_cell.length_c   1.000
_cell.angle_alpha   90.00
_cell.angle_beta   90.00
_cell.angle_gamma   90.00
#
_symmetry.space_group_name_H-M   'P 1'
#
loop_
_entity.id
_entity.type
_entity.pdbx_description
1 polymer ?
#
loop_
_entity_poly.entity_id
_entity_poly.type
_entity_poly.pdbx_seq_one_letter_code
_entity_poly.pdbx_strand_id
1 'polypeptide(L)'
;MDVVVLGGRPVLFEPFIYSVRLDTGRWDPARLIARICRGEFGLVVLGYSLEVAARMTDGLHALWPPPVLAALHDSTALEGMLAGRYIYTPTSASGPGCRFQRADYAPDFL
;
A
#
# COMPACT_ATOMS: atom_id res chain seq x y z
N MET A 1 -8.10 8.01 -7.70
CA MET A 1 -8.06 6.60 -8.11
C MET A 1 -6.61 6.26 -8.37
N ASP A 2 -6.07 5.35 -7.57
CA ASP A 2 -4.68 4.90 -7.62
C ASP A 2 -4.64 3.49 -8.23
N VAL A 3 -3.52 3.14 -8.85
CA VAL A 3 -3.38 1.87 -9.60
C VAL A 3 -2.15 1.12 -9.12
N VAL A 4 -2.33 -0.16 -8.82
CA VAL A 4 -1.23 -1.08 -8.52
C VAL A 4 -1.18 -2.15 -9.62
N VAL A 5 -0.06 -2.29 -10.31
CA VAL A 5 0.04 -3.21 -11.46
C VAL A 5 0.75 -4.50 -11.04
N LEU A 6 0.05 -5.63 -11.11
CA LEU A 6 0.61 -6.98 -10.95
C LEU A 6 1.05 -7.52 -12.31
N GLY A 7 2.34 -7.72 -12.57
CA GLY A 7 2.82 -8.50 -13.71
C GLY A 7 2.02 -8.34 -15.02
N GLY A 8 1.77 -7.10 -15.46
CA GLY A 8 1.01 -6.79 -16.68
C GLY A 8 -0.53 -6.77 -16.57
N ARG A 9 -1.11 -7.02 -15.40
CA ARG A 9 -2.54 -6.87 -15.09
C ARG A 9 -2.75 -5.77 -14.04
N PRO A 10 -3.41 -4.65 -14.38
CA PRO A 10 -3.72 -3.63 -13.40
C PRO A 10 -4.70 -4.19 -12.36
N VAL A 11 -4.33 -4.12 -11.09
CA VAL A 11 -5.28 -4.24 -9.98
C VAL A 11 -5.73 -2.84 -9.63
N LEU A 12 -7.02 -2.59 -9.84
CA LEU A 12 -7.63 -1.41 -9.30
C LEU A 12 -7.87 -1.66 -7.81
N PHE A 13 -7.13 -0.94 -6.98
CA PHE A 13 -7.31 -0.97 -5.54
C PHE A 13 -7.90 0.38 -5.13
N GLU A 14 -9.12 0.37 -4.60
CA GLU A 14 -9.75 1.59 -4.06
C GLU A 14 -9.35 1.71 -2.59
N PRO A 15 -8.37 2.57 -2.23
CA PRO A 15 -7.71 2.46 -0.95
C PRO A 15 -8.67 2.65 0.23
N PHE A 16 -9.58 3.63 0.13
CA PHE A 16 -10.45 4.01 1.24
C PHE A 16 -11.45 2.92 1.61
N ILE A 17 -12.10 2.28 0.62
CA ILE A 17 -13.00 1.15 0.84
C ILE A 17 -12.27 0.00 1.53
N TYR A 18 -11.02 -0.25 1.17
CA TYR A 18 -10.22 -1.30 1.81
C TYR A 18 -9.75 -0.91 3.21
N SER A 19 -9.53 0.38 3.51
CA SER A 19 -9.31 0.86 4.88
C SER A 19 -10.54 0.57 5.74
N VAL A 20 -11.75 0.94 5.28
CA VAL A 20 -13.00 0.66 6.00
C VAL A 20 -13.21 -0.84 6.21
N ARG A 21 -12.88 -1.69 5.21
CA ARG A 21 -13.00 -3.14 5.34
C ARG A 21 -11.99 -3.74 6.31
N LEU A 22 -10.77 -3.19 6.37
CA LEU A 22 -9.77 -3.57 7.37
C LEU A 22 -10.28 -3.20 8.77
N ASP A 23 -10.67 -1.94 8.98
CA ASP A 23 -11.07 -1.41 10.28
C ASP A 23 -12.32 -2.11 10.85
N THR A 24 -13.22 -2.55 9.97
CA THR A 24 -14.42 -3.32 10.35
C THR A 24 -14.19 -4.83 10.45
N GLY A 25 -12.95 -5.30 10.31
CA GLY A 25 -12.61 -6.74 10.36
C GLY A 25 -13.18 -7.57 9.21
N ARG A 26 -13.64 -6.93 8.13
CA ARG A 26 -14.27 -7.58 6.97
C ARG A 26 -13.27 -7.98 5.89
N TRP A 27 -11.98 -7.68 6.09
CA TRP A 27 -10.92 -8.02 5.16
C TRP A 27 -9.58 -8.22 5.87
N ASP A 28 -8.84 -9.27 5.47
CA ASP A 28 -7.47 -9.54 5.90
C ASP A 28 -6.48 -9.19 4.77
N PRO A 29 -5.57 -8.21 4.97
CA PRO A 29 -4.63 -7.76 3.95
C PRO A 29 -3.40 -8.67 3.81
N ALA A 30 -3.24 -9.71 4.64
CA ALA A 30 -1.98 -10.48 4.72
C ALA A 30 -1.52 -11.04 3.37
N ARG A 31 -2.44 -11.55 2.54
CA ARG A 31 -2.10 -12.06 1.21
C ARG A 31 -1.63 -10.95 0.27
N LEU A 32 -2.22 -9.76 0.34
CA LEU A 32 -1.81 -8.62 -0.47
C LEU A 32 -0.40 -8.16 -0.05
N ILE A 33 -0.20 -7.99 1.24
CA ILE A 33 1.09 -7.56 1.82
C ILE A 33 2.20 -8.54 1.44
N ALA A 34 1.98 -9.85 1.57
CA ALA A 34 2.96 -10.86 1.20
C ALA A 34 3.41 -10.74 -0.27
N ARG A 35 2.49 -10.38 -1.18
CA ARG A 35 2.81 -10.19 -2.60
C ARG A 35 3.58 -8.89 -2.83
N ILE A 36 3.28 -7.84 -2.09
CA ILE A 36 4.01 -6.56 -2.12
C ILE A 36 5.45 -6.79 -1.68
N CYS A 37 5.62 -7.41 -0.51
CA CYS A 37 6.94 -7.73 0.05
C CYS A 37 7.78 -8.66 -0.86
N ARG A 38 7.14 -9.54 -1.63
CA ARG A 38 7.82 -10.42 -2.59
C ARG A 38 8.15 -9.75 -3.93
N GLY A 39 7.83 -8.47 -4.10
CA GLY A 39 8.06 -7.75 -5.35
C GLY A 39 7.22 -8.28 -6.52
N GLU A 40 6.07 -8.92 -6.26
CA GLU A 40 5.19 -9.46 -7.32
C GLU A 40 4.43 -8.35 -8.08
N PHE A 41 4.54 -7.10 -7.63
CA PHE A 41 3.98 -5.92 -8.28
C PHE A 41 5.06 -5.29 -9.15
N GLY A 42 4.75 -4.92 -10.39
CA GLY A 42 5.72 -4.31 -11.29
C GLY A 42 5.73 -2.77 -11.25
N LEU A 43 4.65 -2.17 -10.76
CA LEU A 43 4.47 -0.71 -10.76
C LEU A 43 3.40 -0.27 -9.76
N VAL A 44 3.63 0.83 -9.06
CA VAL A 44 2.63 1.51 -8.22
C VAL A 44 2.50 2.96 -8.71
N VAL A 45 1.27 3.39 -8.98
CA VAL A 45 0.96 4.71 -9.53
C VAL A 45 -0.02 5.42 -8.59
N LEU A 46 0.42 6.51 -7.96
CA LEU A 46 -0.34 7.22 -6.94
C LEU A 46 -0.58 8.68 -7.32
N GLY A 47 -1.71 9.23 -6.88
CA GLY A 47 -1.99 10.68 -6.95
C GLY A 47 -1.23 11.52 -5.91
N TYR A 48 -0.53 10.90 -4.97
CA TYR A 48 0.26 11.51 -3.91
C TYR A 48 1.45 10.63 -3.58
N SER A 49 2.45 11.19 -2.89
CA SER A 49 3.62 10.40 -2.50
C SER A 49 3.32 9.54 -1.26
N LEU A 50 3.92 8.34 -1.19
CA LEU A 50 3.78 7.39 -0.08
C LEU A 50 4.20 8.02 1.27
N GLU A 51 5.14 8.95 1.22
CA GLU A 51 5.74 9.66 2.36
C GLU A 51 4.75 10.61 3.06
N VAL A 52 3.68 11.03 2.40
CA VAL A 52 2.68 11.97 2.95
C VAL A 52 1.62 11.27 3.81
N ALA A 53 1.54 9.93 3.75
CA ALA A 53 0.51 9.14 4.44
C ALA A 53 -0.90 9.74 4.28
N ALA A 54 -1.32 9.93 3.03
CA ALA A 54 -2.48 10.74 2.67
C ALA A 54 -3.78 10.29 3.36
N ARG A 55 -4.62 11.28 3.67
CA ARG A 55 -5.88 11.15 4.39
C ARG A 55 -7.03 11.76 3.60
N MET A 56 -8.26 11.36 3.95
CA MET A 56 -9.46 12.05 3.51
C MET A 56 -9.45 13.52 3.96
N THR A 57 -10.28 14.34 3.35
CA THR A 57 -10.38 15.78 3.67
C THR A 57 -10.77 16.07 5.11
N ASP A 58 -11.35 15.09 5.82
CA ASP A 58 -11.64 15.17 7.25
C ASP A 58 -10.40 15.06 8.14
N GLY A 59 -9.26 14.65 7.61
CA GLY A 59 -8.02 14.41 8.35
C GLY A 59 -8.05 13.20 9.30
N LEU A 60 -9.17 12.51 9.42
CA LEU A 60 -9.37 11.40 10.35
C LEU A 60 -9.08 10.06 9.68
N HIS A 61 -9.50 9.89 8.43
CA HIS A 61 -9.43 8.59 7.76
C HIS A 61 -8.23 8.50 6.82
N ALA A 62 -7.40 7.48 7.01
CA ALA A 62 -6.31 7.18 6.09
C ALA A 62 -6.89 6.72 4.73
N LEU A 63 -6.30 7.22 3.63
CA LEU A 63 -6.70 6.75 2.31
C LEU A 63 -6.30 5.29 2.12
N TRP A 64 -5.05 4.92 2.43
CA TRP A 64 -4.62 3.52 2.40
C TRP A 64 -4.78 2.83 3.75
N PRO A 65 -5.04 1.52 3.75
CA PRO A 65 -4.88 0.70 4.95
C PRO A 65 -3.42 0.84 5.44
N PRO A 66 -3.19 1.26 6.70
CA PRO A 66 -1.84 1.46 7.23
C PRO A 66 -0.86 0.30 6.96
N PRO A 67 -1.22 -0.99 7.15
CA PRO A 67 -0.27 -2.08 6.94
C PRO A 67 0.10 -2.28 5.46
N VAL A 68 -0.81 -1.93 4.54
CA VAL A 68 -0.53 -2.00 3.10
C VAL A 68 0.39 -0.86 2.69
N LEU A 69 0.16 0.35 3.21
CA LEU A 69 1.00 1.51 2.95
C LEU A 69 2.45 1.27 3.42
N ALA A 70 2.62 0.69 4.61
CA ALA A 70 3.93 0.32 5.14
C ALA A 70 4.65 -0.70 4.24
N ALA A 71 3.95 -1.75 3.80
CA ALA A 71 4.53 -2.73 2.88
C ALA A 71 4.97 -2.11 1.55
N LEU A 72 4.18 -1.19 0.99
CA LEU A 72 4.54 -0.45 -0.23
C LEU A 72 5.78 0.41 0.00
N HIS A 73 5.82 1.15 1.12
CA HIS A 73 6.95 1.99 1.49
C HIS A 73 8.25 1.19 1.63
N ASP A 74 8.20 0.01 2.27
CA ASP A 74 9.37 -0.84 2.48
C ASP A 74 9.87 -1.55 1.21
N SER A 75 8.97 -1.80 0.25
CA SER A 75 9.23 -2.71 -0.89
C SER A 75 9.38 -1.98 -2.22
N THR A 76 9.19 -0.67 -2.26
CA THR A 76 9.26 0.13 -3.49
C THR A 76 10.09 1.38 -3.29
N ALA A 77 10.62 1.90 -4.39
CA ALA A 77 11.33 3.18 -4.42
C ALA A 77 10.65 4.10 -5.42
N LEU A 78 10.64 5.41 -5.12
CA LEU A 78 10.17 6.42 -6.06
C LEU A 78 11.10 6.45 -7.27
N GLU A 79 10.56 6.10 -8.43
CA GLU A 79 11.27 6.21 -9.71
C GLU A 79 11.16 7.64 -10.26
N GLY A 80 10.01 8.28 -10.06
CA GLY A 80 9.81 9.67 -10.48
C GLY A 80 8.35 10.08 -10.51
N MET A 81 8.10 11.18 -11.21
CA MET A 81 6.75 11.70 -11.43
C MET A 81 6.45 11.77 -12.93
N LEU A 82 5.33 11.21 -13.35
CA LEU A 82 4.84 11.24 -14.73
C LEU A 82 3.39 11.70 -14.77
N ALA A 83 3.07 12.72 -15.57
CA ALA A 83 1.71 13.26 -15.73
C ALA A 83 1.01 13.56 -14.38
N GLY A 84 1.75 14.12 -13.41
CA GLY A 84 1.24 14.43 -12.07
C GLY A 84 0.99 13.20 -11.19
N ARG A 85 1.57 12.04 -11.53
CA ARG A 85 1.49 10.81 -10.74
C ARG A 85 2.85 10.40 -10.22
N TYR A 86 2.89 9.94 -8.98
CA TYR A 86 4.08 9.36 -8.37
C TYR A 86 4.19 7.91 -8.81
N ILE A 87 5.35 7.56 -9.36
CA ILE A 87 5.64 6.24 -9.92
C ILE A 87 6.65 5.56 -9.01
N TYR A 88 6.26 4.42 -8.44
CA TYR A 88 7.15 3.59 -7.64
C TYR A 88 7.35 2.24 -8.31
N THR A 89 8.59 1.76 -8.27
CA THR A 89 8.98 0.43 -8.74
C THR A 89 9.58 -0.40 -7.62
N PRO A 90 9.50 -1.74 -7.71
CA PRO A 90 10.02 -2.61 -6.67
C PRO A 90 11.52 -2.39 -6.48
N THR A 91 11.95 -2.28 -5.23
CA THR A 91 13.35 -2.51 -4.92
C THR A 91 13.60 -4.01 -5.10
N SER A 92 14.66 -4.40 -5.81
CA SER A 92 14.97 -5.83 -6.05
C SER A 92 15.11 -6.54 -4.70
N ALA A 93 14.06 -7.27 -4.29
CA ALA A 93 13.98 -7.85 -2.96
C ALA A 93 14.82 -9.13 -2.88
N SER A 94 16.02 -9.01 -2.32
CA SER A 94 16.74 -10.14 -1.70
C SER A 94 17.12 -9.74 -0.28
N GLY A 95 16.15 -9.50 0.60
CA GLY A 95 16.47 -9.17 1.98
C GLY A 95 15.26 -9.08 2.91
N PRO A 96 15.46 -9.28 4.23
CA PRO A 96 14.43 -9.27 5.28
C PRO A 96 13.85 -7.86 5.57
N GLY A 97 13.75 -7.00 4.55
CA GLY A 97 13.47 -5.56 4.67
C GLY A 97 11.99 -5.19 4.76
N CYS A 98 11.07 -6.02 4.27
CA CYS A 98 9.64 -5.80 4.48
C CYS A 98 9.30 -6.20 5.92
N ARG A 99 9.17 -5.22 6.82
CA ARG A 99 9.12 -5.48 8.27
C ARG A 99 7.74 -5.83 8.79
N PHE A 100 6.70 -5.82 7.96
CA PHE A 100 5.35 -6.04 8.42
C PHE A 100 5.16 -7.44 9.06
N GLN A 101 4.97 -7.49 10.37
CA GLN A 101 4.48 -8.66 11.08
C GLN A 101 3.00 -8.44 11.45
N ARG A 102 2.19 -9.51 11.41
CA ARG A 102 0.77 -9.46 11.81
C ARG A 102 0.57 -8.86 13.23
N ALA A 103 1.60 -8.94 14.08
CA ALA A 103 1.61 -8.39 15.43
C ALA A 103 1.70 -6.85 15.52
N ASP A 104 2.10 -6.17 14.44
CA ASP A 104 2.26 -4.70 14.41
C ASP A 104 0.93 -3.94 14.26
N TYR A 105 -0.16 -4.67 14.03
CA TYR A 105 -1.52 -4.13 13.91
C TYR A 105 -2.48 -5.02 14.69
N ALA A 106 -2.44 -4.89 16.03
CA ALA A 106 -3.59 -5.21 16.85
C ALA A 106 -4.50 -3.98 16.81
N PRO A 107 -5.72 -4.04 16.23
CA PRO A 107 -6.67 -2.97 16.43
C PRO A 107 -7.00 -2.96 17.92
N ASP A 108 -6.70 -1.85 18.60
CA ASP A 108 -7.24 -1.61 19.93
C ASP A 108 -8.76 -1.48 19.77
N PHE A 109 -9.46 -2.60 19.95
CA PHE A 109 -10.91 -2.60 20.07
C PHE A 109 -11.26 -2.11 21.48
N LEU A 110 -11.53 -0.82 21.60
CA LEU A 110 -12.26 -0.21 22.72
C LEU A 110 -13.57 0.38 22.20
#